data_AF-A0A967D1Z2-F1
#
_entry.id   AF-A0A967D1Z2-F1
#
_cell.length_a   1.000
_cell.length_b   1.000
_cell.length_c   1.000
_cell.angle_alpha   90.00
_cell.angle_beta   90.00
_cell.angle_gamma   90.00
#
_symmetry.space_group_name_H-M   'P 1'
#
loop_
_entity.id
_entity.type
_entity.pdbx_description
1 polymer ?
#
loop_
_entity_poly.entity_id
_entity_poly.type
_entity_poly.pdbx_seq_one_letter_code
_entity_poly.pdbx_strand_id
1 'polypeptide(L)'
;MGAPELSVESEYAEQNGLLVGDKVTFDIEGRSLEVTVTSIREVAWDNLQPNFYLILSPGSLEAFPSTVLTSFYLERGQKALLNDLLREYPTVSRVCGRRKADGGNRAILR
;
A
#
# COMPACT_ATOMS: atom_id res chain seq x y z
N MET A 1 -18.83 2.69 13.75
CA MET A 1 -18.24 3.42 12.62
C MET A 1 -17.40 4.54 13.22
N GLY A 2 -16.08 4.38 13.22
CA GLY A 2 -15.17 5.44 13.64
C GLY A 2 -15.04 6.50 12.54
N ALA A 3 -14.64 7.72 12.91
CA ALA A 3 -14.24 8.71 11.91
C ALA A 3 -13.02 8.17 11.13
N PRO A 4 -12.90 8.47 9.83
CA PRO A 4 -11.77 8.01 9.04
C PRO A 4 -10.47 8.69 9.50
N GLU A 5 -9.51 7.88 9.92
CA GLU A 5 -8.21 8.33 10.42
C GLU A 5 -7.14 8.12 9.34
N LEU A 6 -6.14 9.01 9.34
CA LEU A 6 -5.02 8.99 8.41
C LEU A 6 -3.69 8.97 9.17
N SER A 7 -2.88 7.97 8.88
CA SER A 7 -1.47 7.94 9.25
C SER A 7 -0.61 8.34 8.06
N VAL A 8 0.30 9.28 8.26
CA VAL A 8 1.17 9.85 7.22
C VAL A 8 2.64 9.56 7.53
N GLU A 9 3.45 9.33 6.49
CA GLU A 9 4.90 9.22 6.62
C GLU A 9 5.54 10.58 6.94
N SER A 10 6.57 10.60 7.78
CA SER A 10 7.21 11.81 8.33
C SER A 10 7.76 12.77 7.27
N GLU A 11 8.56 12.29 6.33
CA GLU A 11 9.19 13.12 5.30
C GLU A 11 8.13 13.69 4.35
N TYR A 12 7.14 12.88 3.97
CA TYR A 12 5.99 13.31 3.20
C TYR A 12 5.14 14.35 3.94
N ALA A 13 4.92 14.17 5.24
CA ALA A 13 4.19 15.14 6.06
C ALA A 13 4.94 16.49 6.11
N GLU A 14 6.24 16.48 6.34
CA GLU A 14 7.08 17.69 6.38
C GLU A 14 7.08 18.43 5.04
N GLN A 15 7.26 17.70 3.93
CA GLN A 15 7.27 18.30 2.59
C GLN A 15 5.93 18.97 2.22
N ASN A 16 4.81 18.48 2.77
CA ASN A 16 3.47 19.00 2.51
C ASN A 16 2.93 19.87 3.65
N GLY A 17 3.72 20.11 4.70
CA GLY A 17 3.33 20.92 5.87
C GLY A 17 2.17 20.33 6.68
N LEU A 18 2.01 19.00 6.69
CA LEU A 18 0.93 18.30 7.39
C LEU A 18 1.27 18.08 8.86
N LEU A 19 0.31 18.35 9.74
CA LEU A 19 0.40 18.14 11.18
C LEU A 19 -0.68 17.18 11.67
N VAL A 20 -0.45 16.59 12.85
CA VAL A 20 -1.48 15.80 13.53
C VAL A 20 -2.65 16.72 13.90
N GLY A 21 -3.86 16.32 13.53
CA GLY A 21 -5.09 17.09 13.67
C GLY A 21 -5.58 17.75 12.38
N ASP A 22 -4.75 17.78 11.33
CA ASP A 22 -5.15 18.34 10.04
C ASP A 22 -6.22 17.50 9.36
N LYS A 23 -7.10 18.18 8.63
CA LYS A 23 -8.11 17.57 7.78
C LYS A 23 -7.63 17.52 6.34
N VAL A 24 -7.61 16.32 5.77
CA VAL A 24 -7.22 16.07 4.38
C VAL A 24 -8.45 15.58 3.62
N THR A 25 -8.72 16.18 2.48
CA THR A 25 -9.82 15.78 1.59
C THR A 25 -9.24 15.06 0.38
N PHE A 26 -9.60 13.79 0.22
CA PHE A 26 -9.30 13.00 -0.96
C PHE A 26 -10.44 13.10 -1.96
N ASP A 27 -10.12 13.31 -3.24
CA ASP A 27 -11.08 13.12 -4.33
C ASP A 27 -10.88 11.72 -4.92
N ILE A 28 -11.91 10.89 -4.84
CA ILE A 28 -11.90 9.51 -5.35
C ILE A 28 -13.08 9.38 -6.31
N GLU A 29 -12.78 9.33 -7.61
CA GLU A 29 -13.80 9.25 -8.68
C GLU A 29 -14.89 10.33 -8.55
N GLY A 30 -14.51 11.57 -8.18
CA GLY A 30 -15.43 12.68 -8.01
C GLY A 30 -16.24 12.66 -6.70
N ARG A 31 -15.93 11.75 -5.78
CA ARG A 31 -16.46 11.74 -4.41
C ARG A 31 -15.39 12.18 -3.44
N SER A 32 -15.69 13.19 -2.63
CA SER A 32 -14.79 13.68 -1.60
C SER A 32 -14.85 12.82 -0.33
N LEU A 33 -13.69 12.46 0.21
CA LEU A 33 -13.51 11.78 1.49
C LEU A 33 -12.64 12.66 2.39
N GLU A 34 -13.26 13.24 3.42
CA GLU A 34 -12.52 13.99 4.46
C GLU A 34 -12.03 13.02 5.53
N VAL A 35 -10.73 13.10 5.86
CA VAL A 35 -10.08 12.29 6.89
C VAL A 35 -9.20 13.16 7.77
N THR A 36 -8.94 12.71 9.00
CA THR A 36 -8.10 13.46 9.95
C THR A 36 -6.74 12.78 10.12
N VAL A 37 -5.65 13.55 10.06
CA VAL A 37 -4.31 13.06 10.37
C VAL A 37 -4.23 12.74 11.87
N THR A 38 -4.12 11.48 12.24
CA THR A 38 -4.05 11.05 13.64
C THR A 38 -2.64 10.64 14.07
N SER A 39 -1.79 10.26 13.13
CA SER A 39 -0.39 9.92 13.42
C SER A 39 0.54 10.25 12.27
N ILE A 40 1.77 10.58 12.63
CA ILE A 40 2.91 10.69 11.72
C ILE A 40 3.88 9.58 12.10
N ARG A 41 4.37 8.82 11.12
CA ARG A 41 5.28 7.69 11.33
C ARG A 41 6.56 7.86 10.53
N GLU A 42 7.68 7.45 11.12
CA GLU A 42 8.93 7.28 10.38
C GLU A 42 8.91 5.92 9.66
N VAL A 43 9.33 5.92 8.40
CA VAL A 43 9.36 4.71 7.56
C VAL A 43 10.79 4.43 7.11
N ALA A 44 11.29 3.25 7.48
CA ALA A 44 12.57 2.73 7.05
C ALA A 44 12.44 2.13 5.63
N TRP A 45 12.72 2.93 4.60
CA TRP A 45 12.64 2.54 3.17
C TRP A 45 13.78 1.62 2.72
N ASP A 46 14.81 1.46 3.53
CA ASP A 46 15.95 0.57 3.36
C ASP A 46 15.61 -0.90 3.65
N ASN A 47 14.49 -1.14 4.34
CA ASN A 47 13.92 -2.45 4.55
C ASN A 47 13.09 -2.88 3.32
N LEU A 48 13.31 -4.10 2.82
CA LEU A 48 12.58 -4.69 1.69
C LEU A 48 11.09 -5.01 2.01
N GLN A 49 10.49 -4.35 3.00
CA GLN A 49 9.08 -4.44 3.33
C GLN A 49 8.28 -3.41 2.52
N PRO A 50 7.07 -3.79 2.06
CA PRO A 50 6.18 -2.84 1.39
C PRO A 50 5.72 -1.78 2.41
N ASN A 51 6.14 -0.54 2.18
CA ASN A 51 5.69 0.61 2.94
C ASN A 51 4.82 1.52 2.05
N PHE A 52 3.95 2.30 2.69
CA PHE A 52 3.07 3.26 2.04
C PHE A 52 3.33 4.65 2.63
N TYR A 53 3.02 5.71 1.88
CA TYR A 53 3.07 7.08 2.41
C TYR A 53 1.83 7.39 3.25
N LEU A 54 0.66 6.93 2.83
CA LEU A 54 -0.63 7.19 3.46
C LEU A 54 -1.29 5.87 3.84
N ILE A 55 -1.76 5.77 5.08
CA ILE A 55 -2.52 4.61 5.58
C ILE A 55 -3.81 5.12 6.22
N LEU A 56 -4.94 4.65 5.69
CA LEU A 56 -6.26 4.98 6.22
C LEU A 56 -6.74 3.93 7.21
N SER A 57 -7.54 4.32 8.19
CA SER A 57 -8.18 3.37 9.11
C SER A 57 -9.04 2.34 8.35
N PRO A 58 -9.14 1.10 8.85
CA PRO A 58 -10.06 0.11 8.29
C PRO A 58 -11.49 0.66 8.23
N GLY A 59 -12.19 0.39 7.13
CA GLY A 59 -13.55 0.89 6.91
C GLY A 59 -13.65 2.24 6.19
N SER A 60 -12.58 3.05 6.17
CA SER A 60 -12.60 4.39 5.56
C SER A 60 -12.87 4.39 4.05
N LEU A 61 -12.52 3.29 3.37
CA LEU A 61 -12.65 3.11 1.92
C LEU A 61 -13.72 2.08 1.51
N GLU A 62 -14.52 1.53 2.45
CA GLU A 62 -15.51 0.49 2.13
C GLU A 62 -16.56 0.94 1.10
N ALA A 63 -16.86 2.24 1.09
CA ALA A 63 -17.82 2.83 0.17
C ALA A 63 -17.23 3.19 -1.21
N PHE A 64 -15.93 2.95 -1.43
CA PHE A 64 -15.23 3.31 -2.67
C PHE A 64 -14.72 2.04 -3.37
N PRO A 65 -14.76 2.01 -4.71
CA PRO A 65 -14.14 0.91 -5.44
C PRO A 65 -12.65 0.90 -5.15
N SER A 66 -12.14 -0.26 -4.73
CA SER A 66 -10.73 -0.43 -4.37
C SER A 66 -10.15 -1.64 -5.08
N THR A 67 -8.88 -1.51 -5.48
CA THR A 67 -8.08 -2.65 -5.94
C THR A 67 -7.35 -3.23 -4.75
N VAL A 68 -7.52 -4.53 -4.51
CA VAL A 68 -6.84 -5.22 -3.39
C VAL A 68 -5.53 -5.80 -3.89
N LEU A 69 -4.43 -5.44 -3.22
CA LEU A 69 -3.13 -6.07 -3.40
C LEU A 69 -2.88 -7.06 -2.26
N THR A 70 -2.55 -8.29 -2.60
CA THR A 70 -2.15 -9.33 -1.65
C THR A 70 -0.85 -9.99 -2.09
N SER A 71 -0.13 -10.59 -1.15
CA SER A 71 1.09 -11.35 -1.43
C SER A 71 1.08 -12.65 -0.65
N PHE A 72 1.65 -13.69 -1.26
CA PHE A 72 1.88 -14.98 -0.63
C PHE A 72 3.18 -15.57 -1.16
N TYR A 73 3.80 -16.44 -0.37
CA TYR A 73 4.98 -17.18 -0.80
C TYR A 73 4.57 -18.45 -1.53
N LEU A 74 5.15 -18.69 -2.71
CA LEU A 74 4.94 -19.91 -3.48
C LEU A 74 6.26 -20.68 -3.62
N GLU A 75 6.23 -21.95 -3.23
CA GLU A 75 7.39 -22.83 -3.37
C GLU A 75 7.67 -23.16 -4.84
N ARG A 76 8.96 -23.42 -5.17
CA ARG A 76 9.41 -23.64 -6.55
C ARG A 76 8.68 -24.77 -7.30
N GLY A 77 8.17 -25.78 -6.58
CA GLY A 77 7.44 -26.91 -7.15
C GLY A 77 5.95 -26.66 -7.43
N GLN A 78 5.38 -25.58 -6.91
CA GLN A 78 3.93 -25.34 -6.93
C GLN A 78 3.48 -24.38 -8.05
N LYS A 79 4.28 -24.21 -9.10
CA LYS A 79 3.93 -23.32 -10.23
C LYS A 79 2.64 -23.71 -10.95
N ALA A 80 2.27 -24.99 -10.94
CA ALA A 80 1.02 -25.47 -11.52
C ALA A 80 -0.20 -24.86 -10.80
N LEU A 81 -0.19 -24.84 -9.47
CA LEU A 81 -1.24 -24.25 -8.63
C LEU A 81 -1.47 -22.77 -8.95
N LEU A 82 -0.39 -22.01 -9.18
CA LEU A 82 -0.50 -20.60 -9.58
C LEU A 82 -1.19 -20.44 -10.94
N ASN A 83 -0.89 -21.31 -11.90
CA ASN A 83 -1.53 -21.23 -13.22
C ASN A 83 -3.01 -21.58 -13.16
N ASP A 84 -3.41 -22.53 -12.32
CA ASP A 84 -4.81 -22.90 -12.14
C ASP A 84 -5.59 -21.76 -11.47
N LEU A 85 -5.02 -21.13 -10.43
CA LEU A 85 -5.64 -20.01 -9.73
C LEU A 85 -5.85 -18.79 -10.65
N LEU A 86 -4.91 -18.52 -11.56
CA LEU A 86 -5.05 -17.42 -12.53
C LEU A 86 -6.06 -17.72 -13.64
N ARG A 87 -6.33 -18.99 -13.94
CA ARG A 87 -7.40 -19.39 -14.87
C ARG A 87 -8.77 -19.24 -14.22
N GLU A 88 -8.88 -19.58 -12.94
CA GLU A 88 -10.12 -19.46 -12.16
C GLU A 88 -10.49 -18.01 -11.85
N TYR A 89 -9.49 -17.15 -11.60
CA TYR A 89 -9.68 -15.73 -11.30
C TYR A 89 -9.02 -14.82 -12.36
N PRO A 90 -9.62 -14.65 -13.54
CA PRO A 90 -9.02 -13.89 -14.65
C PRO A 90 -8.87 -12.38 -14.37
N THR A 91 -9.56 -11.86 -13.35
CA THR A 91 -9.43 -10.47 -12.88
C THR A 91 -8.21 -10.24 -11.99
N VAL A 92 -7.50 -11.30 -11.60
CA VAL A 92 -6.29 -11.22 -10.75
C VAL A 92 -5.05 -11.08 -11.62
N SER A 93 -4.31 -9.98 -11.42
CA SER A 93 -3.01 -9.76 -12.04
C SER A 93 -1.88 -10.10 -11.08
N ARG A 94 -0.90 -10.87 -11.54
CA ARG A 94 0.26 -11.29 -10.73
C ARG A 94 1.43 -10.34 -10.89
N VAL A 95 2.04 -9.96 -9.77
CA VAL A 95 3.33 -9.25 -9.74
C VAL A 95 4.35 -10.17 -9.08
N CYS A 96 5.33 -10.64 -9.85
CA CYS A 96 6.37 -11.55 -9.34
C CYS A 96 7.59 -10.76 -8.88
N GLY A 97 7.81 -10.69 -7.56
CA GLY A 97 9.06 -10.19 -6.99
C GLY A 97 10.20 -11.16 -7.27
N ARG A 98 11.18 -10.77 -8.10
CA ARG A 98 12.38 -11.57 -8.31
C ARG A 98 13.31 -11.38 -7.10
N ARG A 99 13.39 -12.37 -6.21
CA ARG A 99 14.37 -12.35 -5.11
C ARG A 99 15.77 -12.34 -5.71
N LYS A 100 16.55 -11.28 -5.50
CA LYS A 100 18.00 -11.30 -5.71
C LYS A 100 18.60 -12.26 -4.68
N ALA A 101 19.34 -13.27 -5.13
CA ALA A 101 20.23 -14.01 -4.25
C ALA A 101 21.33 -13.03 -3.79
N ASP A 102 21.68 -13.11 -2.51
CA ASP A 102 22.59 -12.18 -1.84
C ASP A 102 23.89 -11.95 -2.63
N GLY A 103 24.21 -10.67 -2.86
CA GLY A 103 25.42 -10.25 -3.55
C GLY A 103 25.28 -8.89 -4.24
N GLY A 104 25.44 -7.80 -3.48
CA GLY A 104 25.80 -6.50 -4.03
C GLY A 104 24.63 -5.51 -4.23
N ASN A 105 24.64 -4.51 -3.35
CA ASN A 105 23.89 -3.26 -3.35
C ASN A 105 23.72 -2.63 -4.74
N ARG A 106 22.46 -2.33 -5.13
CA ARG A 106 22.01 -1.19 -5.97
C ARG A 106 20.56 -1.42 -6.42
N ALA A 107 19.62 -0.74 -5.77
CA ALA A 107 18.32 -0.43 -6.35
C ALA A 107 18.33 1.07 -6.70
N ILE A 108 18.38 1.37 -8.00
CA ILE A 108 17.98 2.67 -8.53
C ILE A 108 16.75 2.37 -9.37
N LEU A 109 15.60 2.92 -8.99
CA LEU A 109 14.48 3.12 -9.89
C LEU A 109 14.08 4.59 -9.70
N ARG A 110 14.14 5.34 -10.80
CA ARG A 110 13.69 6.72 -10.91
C ARG A 110 12.17 6.80 -10.83
#